data_AF-A0A0L0CHZ0-F1
#
_entry.id   AF-A0A0L0CHZ0-F1
#
_cell.length_a   1.000
_cell.length_b   1.000
_cell.length_c   1.000
_cell.angle_alpha   90.00
_cell.angle_beta   90.00
_cell.angle_gamma   90.00
#
_symmetry.space_group_name_H-M   'P 1'
#
loop_
_entity.id
_entity.type
_entity.pdbx_description
1 polymer ?
#
loop_
_entity_poly.entity_id
_entity_poly.type
_entity_poly.pdbx_seq_one_letter_code
_entity_poly.pdbx_strand_id
1 'polypeptide(L)'
;MSLIDKLQEQEPIPLADDDPQVIINDDDQRSNIPNGHSMDSLRSSFTNRSSTPDSHNSLDPEISPDEKEEKARLITQVLELQNTLDDLSQRVDSVKEENLKLRSENQVLGQYIENLMSASSVFQSTSPNSKKK
;
A
#
# COMPACT_ATOMS: atom_id res chain seq x y z
N MET A 1 -14.80 40.25 -11.27
CA MET A 1 -13.89 39.10 -11.38
C MET A 1 -14.42 38.03 -10.45
N SER A 2 -14.90 36.94 -11.04
CA SER A 2 -15.66 35.89 -10.34
C SER A 2 -14.69 34.99 -9.57
N LEU A 3 -15.10 34.43 -8.43
CA LEU A 3 -14.29 33.47 -7.67
C LEU A 3 -13.90 32.21 -8.48
N ILE A 4 -14.56 32.00 -9.62
CA ILE A 4 -14.27 30.93 -10.59
C ILE A 4 -12.91 31.12 -11.27
N ASP A 5 -12.45 32.35 -11.48
CA ASP A 5 -11.19 32.62 -12.19
C ASP A 5 -9.95 32.24 -11.35
N LYS A 6 -10.09 32.11 -10.01
CA LYS A 6 -8.99 31.74 -9.10
C LYS A 6 -8.70 30.24 -9.04
N LEU A 7 -9.53 29.39 -9.65
CA LEU A 7 -9.35 27.93 -9.64
C LEU A 7 -8.56 27.41 -10.84
N GLN A 8 -8.22 28.26 -11.81
CA GLN A 8 -7.50 27.86 -13.03
C GLN A 8 -5.99 28.06 -12.98
N GLU A 9 -5.43 28.64 -11.91
CA GLU A 9 -3.98 28.91 -11.77
C GLU A 9 -3.23 27.88 -10.91
N GLN A 10 -3.86 26.75 -10.54
CA GLN A 10 -3.11 25.67 -9.88
C GLN A 10 -2.37 24.84 -10.94
N GLU A 11 -1.07 25.10 -11.05
CA GLU A 11 -0.08 24.26 -11.75
C GLU A 11 -0.36 22.77 -11.47
N PRO A 12 -0.36 21.90 -12.49
CA PRO A 12 -0.57 20.48 -12.31
C PRO A 12 0.53 19.89 -11.42
N ILE A 13 0.13 19.11 -10.40
CA ILE A 13 1.04 18.42 -9.49
C ILE A 13 1.90 17.44 -10.31
N PRO A 14 3.24 17.46 -10.19
CA PRO A 14 4.10 16.53 -10.91
C PRO A 14 3.80 15.10 -10.51
N LEU A 15 3.61 14.23 -11.50
CA LEU A 15 3.33 12.81 -11.34
C LEU A 15 4.65 12.11 -10.96
N ALA A 16 4.64 11.35 -9.86
CA ALA A 16 5.84 10.73 -9.27
C ALA A 16 6.29 9.44 -9.98
N ASP A 17 5.78 9.20 -11.19
CA ASP A 17 6.01 8.00 -12.01
C ASP A 17 7.15 8.17 -13.03
N ASP A 18 7.76 9.36 -13.11
CA ASP A 18 8.86 9.68 -14.02
C ASP A 18 10.27 9.44 -13.41
N ASP A 19 10.38 8.65 -12.34
CA ASP A 19 11.68 8.19 -11.81
C ASP A 19 12.22 7.02 -12.67
N PRO A 20 13.26 7.20 -13.50
CA PRO A 20 13.75 6.17 -14.42
C PRO A 20 14.57 5.05 -13.74
N GLN A 21 14.38 4.81 -12.43
CA GLN A 21 15.20 3.87 -11.66
C GLN A 21 14.40 3.00 -10.68
N VAL A 22 13.41 2.27 -11.17
CA VAL A 22 13.02 0.97 -10.59
C VAL A 22 12.77 -0.02 -11.72
N ILE A 23 13.86 -0.53 -12.30
CA ILE A 23 13.80 -1.77 -13.09
C ILE A 23 14.24 -2.87 -12.13
N ILE A 24 13.27 -3.61 -11.57
CA ILE A 24 13.56 -4.86 -10.87
C ILE A 24 13.88 -5.90 -11.94
N ASN A 25 15.16 -6.13 -12.20
CA ASN A 25 15.62 -7.23 -13.04
C ASN A 25 15.71 -8.50 -12.18
N ASP A 26 14.81 -9.45 -12.41
CA ASP A 26 14.68 -10.71 -11.65
C ASP A 26 15.65 -11.84 -12.12
N ASP A 27 16.88 -11.56 -12.57
CA ASP A 27 17.81 -12.63 -12.98
C ASP A 27 19.29 -12.41 -12.58
N ASP A 28 19.73 -13.26 -11.65
CA ASP A 28 21.06 -13.80 -11.36
C ASP A 28 22.34 -13.00 -11.76
N GLN A 29 22.96 -12.32 -10.78
CA GLN A 29 24.44 -12.23 -10.70
C GLN A 29 24.94 -12.40 -9.25
N ARG A 30 25.33 -13.63 -8.94
CA ARG A 30 26.18 -13.98 -7.80
C ARG A 30 27.56 -13.34 -7.99
N SER A 31 27.94 -12.38 -7.15
CA SER A 31 29.35 -12.07 -6.93
C SER A 31 29.62 -11.63 -5.47
N ASN A 32 30.33 -12.52 -4.76
CA ASN A 32 31.15 -12.31 -3.56
C ASN A 32 30.61 -11.42 -2.43
N ILE A 33 29.89 -12.03 -1.49
CA ILE A 33 29.92 -11.61 -0.08
C ILE A 33 30.99 -12.47 0.61
N PRO A 34 32.08 -11.89 1.16
CA PRO A 34 33.09 -12.68 1.84
C PRO A 34 32.51 -13.33 3.10
N ASN A 35 32.68 -14.64 3.10
CA ASN A 35 32.40 -15.62 4.13
C ASN A 35 33.15 -15.34 5.44
N GLY A 36 32.45 -15.46 6.57
CA GLY A 36 33.05 -15.93 7.82
C GLY A 36 33.16 -14.93 8.96
N HIS A 37 32.14 -14.88 9.82
CA HIS A 37 32.37 -14.96 11.25
C HIS A 37 31.24 -15.75 11.91
N SER A 38 31.52 -17.03 12.14
CA SER A 38 30.85 -17.77 13.20
C SER A 38 31.20 -17.10 14.53
N MET A 39 30.20 -16.60 15.25
CA MET A 39 30.31 -16.43 16.69
C MET A 39 29.42 -17.46 17.36
N ASP A 40 29.86 -18.71 17.26
CA ASP A 40 29.60 -19.70 18.29
C ASP A 40 30.05 -19.11 19.64
N SER A 41 29.09 -18.73 20.48
CA SER A 41 29.12 -18.90 21.95
C SER A 41 27.86 -18.29 22.58
N LEU A 42 26.73 -18.97 22.43
CA LEU A 42 25.70 -18.93 23.47
C LEU A 42 26.30 -19.59 24.72
N ARG A 43 27.01 -18.79 25.54
CA ARG A 43 27.56 -19.22 26.81
C ARG A 43 26.41 -19.48 27.79
N SER A 44 25.85 -20.68 27.73
CA SER A 44 24.99 -21.21 28.78
C SER A 44 25.80 -21.28 30.08
N SER A 45 25.43 -20.47 31.05
CA SER A 45 25.95 -20.54 32.42
C SER A 45 24.79 -20.74 33.37
N PHE A 46 24.18 -21.93 33.32
CA PHE A 46 23.53 -22.49 34.50
C PHE A 46 24.65 -22.84 35.49
N THR A 47 25.18 -21.84 36.22
CA THR A 47 26.06 -22.08 37.36
C THR A 47 25.57 -21.26 38.55
N ASN A 48 24.85 -21.98 39.39
CA ASN A 48 24.56 -21.75 40.79
C ASN A 48 25.59 -20.86 41.53
N ARG A 49 25.07 -19.82 42.22
CA ARG A 49 25.56 -19.19 43.47
C ARG A 49 27.04 -18.83 43.57
N SER A 50 27.36 -17.54 43.47
CA SER A 50 28.36 -16.90 44.33
C SER A 50 28.10 -15.40 44.46
N SER A 51 27.54 -15.02 45.61
CA SER A 51 27.77 -13.78 46.36
C SER A 51 28.16 -12.51 45.59
N THR A 52 27.16 -11.73 45.18
CA THR A 52 27.28 -10.27 45.05
C THR A 52 26.10 -9.65 45.76
N PRO A 53 26.30 -8.75 46.74
CA PRO A 53 25.19 -8.14 47.46
C PRO A 53 24.41 -7.23 46.50
N ASP A 54 23.09 -7.26 46.66
CA ASP A 54 22.08 -6.45 46.00
C ASP A 54 22.46 -4.97 45.92
N SER A 55 23.07 -4.58 44.81
CA SER A 55 23.14 -3.19 44.38
C SER A 55 23.08 -3.13 42.86
N HIS A 56 22.19 -3.92 42.27
CA HIS A 56 21.56 -3.50 41.03
C HIS A 56 20.57 -2.40 41.42
N ASN A 57 21.10 -1.20 41.63
CA ASN A 57 20.32 0.01 41.63
C ASN A 57 19.69 0.08 40.24
N SER A 58 18.49 -0.50 40.16
CA SER A 58 17.60 -0.49 39.02
C SER A 58 17.17 0.96 38.81
N LEU A 59 18.08 1.76 38.26
CA LEU A 59 17.78 3.05 37.67
C LEU A 59 17.14 2.80 36.30
N ASP A 60 16.06 2.02 36.28
CA ASP A 60 14.98 2.37 35.37
C ASP A 60 14.45 3.68 35.97
N PRO A 61 14.49 4.82 35.27
CA PRO A 61 13.86 6.02 35.77
C PRO A 61 12.42 5.63 36.13
N GLU A 62 12.05 5.74 37.41
CA GLU A 62 10.69 5.52 37.90
C GLU A 62 9.76 6.39 37.06
N ILE A 63 9.24 5.81 35.95
CA ILE A 63 8.26 6.45 35.10
C ILE A 63 7.11 6.79 36.04
N SER A 64 6.83 8.09 36.15
CA SER A 64 5.81 8.61 37.05
C SER A 64 4.50 7.86 36.78
N PRO A 65 3.68 7.53 37.80
CA PRO A 65 2.36 6.94 37.57
C PRO A 65 1.54 7.70 36.52
N ASP A 66 1.69 9.03 36.46
CA ASP A 66 1.04 9.89 35.46
C ASP A 66 1.52 9.60 34.03
N GLU A 67 2.83 9.39 33.84
CA GLU A 67 3.40 9.04 32.52
C GLU A 67 3.00 7.63 32.08
N LYS A 68 2.82 6.69 33.03
CA LYS A 68 2.29 5.34 32.73
C LYS A 68 0.84 5.44 32.26
N GLU A 69 0.04 6.27 32.91
CA GLU A 69 -1.36 6.48 32.53
C GLU A 69 -1.48 7.17 31.16
N GLU A 70 -0.67 8.19 30.89
CA GLU A 70 -0.66 8.86 29.58
C GLU A 70 -0.26 7.90 28.46
N LYS A 71 0.79 7.08 28.68
CA LYS A 71 1.17 6.03 27.74
C LYS A 71 0.04 5.03 27.52
N ALA A 72 -0.67 4.61 28.57
CA ALA A 72 -1.81 3.71 28.42
C ALA A 72 -2.94 4.33 27.59
N ARG A 73 -3.24 5.62 27.78
CA ARG A 73 -4.24 6.34 26.96
C ARG A 73 -3.83 6.45 25.49
N LEU A 74 -2.56 6.76 25.23
CA LEU A 74 -2.02 6.82 23.87
C LEU A 74 -2.06 5.45 23.19
N ILE A 75 -1.72 4.37 23.91
CA ILE A 75 -1.82 3.00 23.38
C ILE A 75 -3.26 2.69 22.97
N THR A 76 -4.25 3.00 23.82
CA THR A 76 -5.68 2.79 23.48
C THR A 76 -6.07 3.54 22.20
N GLN A 77 -5.69 4.82 22.09
CA GLN A 77 -6.00 5.61 20.90
C GLN A 77 -5.35 5.02 19.64
N VAL A 78 -4.10 4.58 19.73
CA VAL A 78 -3.42 3.92 18.60
C VAL A 78 -4.15 2.64 18.19
N LEU A 79 -4.59 1.82 19.16
CA LEU A 79 -5.33 0.59 18.86
C LEU A 79 -6.68 0.87 18.19
N GLU A 80 -7.42 1.90 18.64
CA GLU A 80 -8.67 2.31 18.02
C GLU A 80 -8.48 2.80 16.58
N LEU A 81 -7.43 3.59 16.35
CA LEU A 81 -7.07 4.06 15.01
C LEU A 81 -6.63 2.90 14.09
N GLN A 82 -5.86 1.95 14.62
CA GLN A 82 -5.47 0.75 13.88
C GLN A 82 -6.68 -0.09 13.48
N ASN A 83 -7.63 -0.32 14.39
CA ASN A 83 -8.87 -1.03 14.08
C ASN A 83 -9.67 -0.31 12.98
N THR A 84 -9.81 1.02 13.09
CA THR A 84 -10.54 1.82 12.08
C THR A 84 -9.84 1.78 10.71
N LEU A 85 -8.51 1.79 10.70
CA LEU A 85 -7.72 1.71 9.47
C LEU A 85 -7.80 0.33 8.81
N ASP A 86 -7.81 -0.73 9.61
CA ASP A 86 -7.98 -2.11 9.13
C ASP A 86 -9.36 -2.30 8.49
N ASP A 87 -10.42 -1.84 9.17
CA ASP A 87 -11.79 -1.84 8.64
C ASP A 87 -11.90 -1.09 7.30
N LEU A 88 -11.27 0.09 7.22
CA LEU A 88 -11.27 0.88 5.99
C LEU A 88 -10.50 0.19 4.86
N SER A 89 -9.34 -0.40 5.18
CA SER A 89 -8.53 -1.18 4.22
C SER A 89 -9.34 -2.33 3.64
N GLN A 90 -10.02 -3.11 4.48
CA GLN A 90 -10.85 -4.23 4.02
C GLN A 90 -12.02 -3.77 3.14
N ARG A 91 -12.66 -2.64 3.46
CA ARG A 91 -13.72 -2.05 2.62
C ARG A 91 -13.18 -1.62 1.26
N VAL A 92 -11.99 -1.01 1.23
CA VAL A 92 -11.34 -0.62 -0.03
C VAL A 92 -11.06 -1.85 -0.90
N ASP A 93 -10.56 -2.93 -0.32
CA ASP A 93 -10.29 -4.17 -1.06
C ASP A 93 -11.59 -4.80 -1.60
N SER A 94 -12.65 -4.79 -0.80
CA SER A 94 -13.98 -5.25 -1.23
C SER A 94 -14.52 -4.43 -2.42
N VAL A 95 -14.38 -3.10 -2.36
CA VAL A 95 -14.81 -2.21 -3.46
C VAL A 95 -13.96 -2.44 -4.72
N LYS A 96 -12.66 -2.67 -4.58
CA LYS A 96 -11.78 -2.98 -5.72
C LYS A 96 -12.20 -4.29 -6.39
N GLU A 97 -12.50 -5.33 -5.61
CA GLU A 97 -12.94 -6.62 -6.13
C GLU A 97 -14.27 -6.49 -6.89
N GLU A 98 -15.26 -5.81 -6.30
CA GLU A 98 -16.55 -5.56 -6.96
C GLU A 98 -16.36 -4.74 -8.25
N ASN A 99 -15.51 -3.72 -8.23
CA ASN A 99 -15.23 -2.91 -9.40
C ASN A 99 -14.60 -3.74 -10.54
N LEU A 100 -13.64 -4.62 -10.20
CA LEU A 100 -13.01 -5.51 -11.17
C LEU A 100 -14.04 -6.46 -11.80
N LYS A 101 -14.92 -7.03 -10.98
CA LYS A 101 -16.02 -7.89 -11.45
C LYS A 101 -16.92 -7.14 -12.43
N LEU A 102 -17.40 -5.96 -12.06
CA LEU A 102 -18.25 -5.12 -12.93
C LEU A 102 -17.55 -4.74 -14.23
N ARG A 103 -16.24 -4.43 -14.19
CA ARG A 103 -15.45 -4.15 -15.41
C ARG A 103 -15.39 -5.37 -16.33
N SER A 104 -15.15 -6.55 -15.77
CA SER A 104 -15.09 -7.80 -16.55
C SER A 104 -16.44 -8.12 -17.20
N GLU A 105 -17.55 -7.94 -16.48
CA GLU A 105 -18.90 -8.16 -17.00
C GLU A 105 -19.24 -7.15 -18.10
N ASN A 106 -18.96 -5.87 -17.86
CA ASN A 106 -19.17 -4.82 -18.86
C ASN A 106 -18.33 -5.02 -20.12
N GLN A 107 -17.12 -5.56 -20.01
CA GLN A 107 -16.29 -5.91 -21.16
C GLN A 107 -16.96 -7.00 -22.01
N VAL A 108 -17.46 -8.06 -21.36
CA VAL A 108 -18.16 -9.15 -22.06
C VAL A 108 -19.45 -8.66 -22.72
N LEU A 109 -20.24 -7.86 -22.00
CA LEU A 109 -21.48 -7.26 -22.53
C LEU A 109 -21.18 -6.31 -23.69
N GLY A 110 -20.15 -5.48 -23.57
CA GLY A 110 -19.69 -4.57 -24.63
C GLY A 110 -19.35 -5.33 -25.91
N GLN A 111 -18.54 -6.39 -25.81
CA GLN A 111 -18.21 -7.22 -26.96
C GLN A 111 -19.43 -7.88 -27.58
N TYR A 112 -20.38 -8.35 -26.77
CA TYR A 112 -21.63 -8.94 -27.27
C TYR A 112 -22.43 -7.92 -28.08
N ILE A 113 -22.56 -6.68 -27.60
CA ILE A 113 -23.24 -5.60 -28.30
C ILE A 113 -22.51 -5.24 -29.60
N GLU A 114 -21.18 -5.11 -29.57
CA GLU A 114 -20.37 -4.86 -30.78
C GLU A 114 -20.53 -5.94 -31.83
N ASN A 115 -20.56 -7.21 -31.43
CA ASN A 115 -20.75 -8.34 -32.34
C ASN A 115 -22.14 -8.29 -32.99
N LEU A 116 -23.18 -7.95 -32.21
CA LEU A 116 -24.54 -7.80 -32.73
C LEU A 116 -24.65 -6.62 -33.71
N MET A 117 -24.05 -5.47 -33.38
CA MET A 117 -24.04 -4.29 -34.25
C MET A 117 -23.27 -4.57 -35.56
N SER A 118 -22.16 -5.32 -35.49
CA SER A 118 -21.33 -5.67 -36.65
C SER A 118 -21.98 -6.73 -37.55
N ALA A 119 -22.67 -7.71 -36.97
CA ALA A 119 -23.36 -8.76 -37.71
C ALA A 119 -24.73 -8.33 -38.28
N SER A 120 -25.35 -7.29 -37.70
CA SER A 120 -26.61 -6.76 -38.19
C SER A 120 -26.40 -5.72 -39.29
N SER A 121 -26.82 -6.05 -40.51
CA SER A 121 -26.79 -5.14 -41.67
C SER A 121 -27.62 -3.85 -41.47
N VAL A 122 -28.46 -3.79 -40.44
CA VAL A 122 -29.35 -2.64 -40.14
C VAL A 122 -28.57 -1.39 -39.72
N PHE A 123 -27.35 -1.53 -39.21
CA PHE A 123 -26.53 -0.39 -38.74
C PHE A 123 -25.50 0.12 -39.76
N GLN A 124 -25.39 -0.51 -40.94
CA GLN A 124 -24.43 -0.08 -41.99
C GLN A 124 -24.97 1.02 -42.92
N SER A 125 -26.29 1.24 -42.98
CA SER A 125 -26.92 2.02 -44.06
C SER A 125 -27.07 3.53 -43.84
N THR A 126 -26.48 4.15 -42.80
CA THR A 126 -26.58 5.61 -42.60
C THR A 126 -25.28 6.39 -42.83
N SER A 127 -24.31 5.82 -43.56
CA SER A 127 -23.20 6.63 -44.08
C SER A 127 -23.60 7.26 -45.42
N PRO A 128 -23.74 8.60 -45.53
CA PRO A 128 -23.86 9.25 -46.82
C PRO A 128 -22.53 9.09 -47.54
N ASN A 129 -22.50 8.24 -48.57
CA ASN A 129 -21.39 8.10 -49.50
C ASN A 129 -21.08 9.47 -50.14
N SER A 130 -20.17 10.24 -49.55
CA SER A 130 -19.60 11.44 -50.15
C SER A 130 -18.52 11.06 -51.16
N LYS A 131 -18.92 10.35 -52.23
CA LYS A 131 -18.08 10.18 -53.41
C LYS A 131 -18.08 11.51 -54.18
N LYS A 132 -17.09 12.37 -53.91
CA LYS A 132 -16.77 13.49 -54.79
C LYS A 132 -16.16 12.94 -56.09
N LYS A 133 -16.78 13.28 -57.21
CA LYS A 133 -16.33 13.02 -58.58
C LYS A 133 -15.52 14.21 -59.07
#